data_AF-A0A7X5N247-F1
#
_entry.id   AF-A0A7X5N247-F1
#
_cell.length_a   1.000
_cell.length_b   1.000
_cell.length_c   1.000
_cell.angle_alpha   90.00
_cell.angle_beta   90.00
_cell.angle_gamma   90.00
#
_symmetry.space_group_name_H-M   'P 1'
#
loop_
_entity.id
_entity.type
_entity.pdbx_description
1 polymer ?
#
loop_
_entity_poly.entity_id
_entity_poly.type
_entity_poly.pdbx_seq_one_letter_code
_entity_poly.pdbx_strand_id
1 'polypeptide(L)'
;KAAQGHSTRQEQIHALMREHARAGRRVVRLKGGDPFVFGRGGEELEFLRAHGIGFQVIPGITAAIACAAYAGIPLTHRDHAQSLRLITAHCKDSLDTLDWQALGQERQTLAFYMGVAGLDGIQQRLLQAGRAPTTPFALVENGSRPQQRV
;
A
#
# COMPACT_ATOMS: atom_id res chain seq x y z
N LYS A 1 4.00 -4.79 -7.90
CA LYS A 1 3.88 -6.24 -8.14
C LYS A 1 3.33 -6.41 -9.54
N ALA A 2 3.99 -7.19 -10.41
CA ALA A 2 3.51 -7.39 -11.77
C ALA A 2 2.21 -8.20 -11.76
N ALA A 3 1.20 -7.75 -12.50
CA ALA A 3 -0.06 -8.47 -12.70
C ALA A 3 0.09 -9.71 -13.61
N GLN A 4 1.31 -10.02 -14.09
CA GLN A 4 1.57 -11.09 -15.06
C GLN A 4 2.87 -11.88 -14.80
N GLY A 5 3.42 -11.82 -13.58
CA GLY A 5 4.51 -12.71 -13.16
C GLY A 5 3.95 -13.84 -12.30
N HIS A 6 4.50 -15.06 -12.41
CA HIS A 6 4.23 -16.18 -11.49
C HIS A 6 4.38 -15.66 -10.05
N SER A 7 3.26 -15.35 -9.40
CA SER A 7 3.29 -14.79 -8.06
C SER A 7 3.83 -15.88 -7.14
N THR A 8 5.08 -15.75 -6.70
CA THR A 8 5.64 -16.61 -5.66
C THR A 8 4.67 -16.60 -4.48
N ARG A 9 4.14 -17.77 -4.14
CA ARG A 9 3.20 -17.88 -3.03
C ARG A 9 3.90 -17.44 -1.76
N GLN A 10 3.16 -16.78 -0.87
CA GLN A 10 3.73 -16.27 0.39
C GLN A 10 4.44 -17.39 1.18
N GLU A 11 3.87 -18.58 1.16
CA GLU A 11 4.44 -19.81 1.75
C GLU A 11 5.83 -20.14 1.22
N GLN A 12 6.10 -19.93 -0.08
CA GLN A 12 7.42 -20.18 -0.66
C GLN A 12 8.45 -19.14 -0.17
N ILE A 13 8.03 -17.89 0.01
CA ILE A 13 8.87 -16.82 0.59
C ILE A 13 9.21 -17.18 2.04
N HIS A 14 8.21 -17.62 2.80
CA HIS A 14 8.38 -18.09 4.18
C HIS A 14 9.36 -19.27 4.26
N ALA A 15 9.18 -20.28 3.43
CA ALA A 15 10.06 -21.45 3.37
C ALA A 15 11.52 -21.06 3.09
N LEU A 16 11.75 -20.19 2.10
CA LEU A 16 13.09 -19.73 1.72
C LEU A 16 13.78 -18.92 2.84
N MET A 17 13.04 -18.03 3.50
CA MET A 17 13.58 -17.28 4.65
C MET A 17 13.98 -18.23 5.80
N ARG A 18 13.12 -19.21 6.11
CA ARG A 18 13.42 -20.21 7.14
C ARG A 18 14.63 -21.06 6.80
N GLU A 19 14.70 -21.56 5.57
CA GLU A 19 15.81 -22.39 5.09
C GLU A 19 17.14 -21.67 5.27
N HIS A 20 17.26 -20.45 4.75
CA HIS A 20 18.50 -19.70 4.86
C HIS A 20 18.83 -19.27 6.29
N ALA A 21 17.84 -18.89 7.10
CA ALA A 21 18.06 -18.58 8.51
C ALA A 21 18.55 -19.80 9.31
N ARG A 22 17.98 -20.99 9.04
CA ARG A 22 18.39 -22.25 9.70
C ARG A 22 19.76 -22.73 9.23
N ALA A 23 20.18 -22.36 8.03
CA ALA A 23 21.55 -22.54 7.55
C ALA A 23 22.54 -21.53 8.17
N GLY A 24 22.15 -20.73 9.17
CA GLY A 24 23.01 -19.78 9.87
C GLY A 24 23.33 -18.51 9.07
N ARG A 25 22.61 -18.24 7.97
CA ARG A 25 22.87 -17.08 7.11
C ARG A 25 22.15 -15.83 7.63
N ARG A 26 22.74 -14.67 7.35
CA ARG A 26 22.07 -13.38 7.54
C ARG A 26 21.14 -13.10 6.36
N VAL A 27 19.83 -13.23 6.58
CA VAL A 27 18.82 -13.06 5.53
C VAL A 27 18.29 -11.62 5.52
N VAL A 28 18.25 -11.01 4.34
CA VAL A 28 17.60 -9.70 4.13
C VAL A 28 16.39 -9.88 3.22
N ARG A 29 15.21 -9.55 3.75
CA ARG A 29 13.97 -9.47 2.98
C ARG A 29 13.77 -8.03 2.53
N LEU A 30 14.30 -7.69 1.34
CA LEU A 30 14.12 -6.36 0.78
C LEU A 30 12.69 -6.20 0.24
N LYS A 31 12.02 -5.12 0.63
CA LYS A 31 10.63 -4.81 0.27
C LYS A 31 10.56 -3.39 -0.28
N GLY A 32 9.72 -3.18 -1.29
CA GLY A 32 9.45 -1.85 -1.81
C GLY A 32 8.54 -1.07 -0.87
N GLY A 33 8.86 0.20 -0.64
CA GLY A 33 8.12 1.06 0.28
C GLY A 33 8.40 0.72 1.74
N ASP A 34 7.36 0.69 2.57
CA ASP A 34 7.45 0.27 3.96
C ASP A 34 7.03 -1.22 4.13
N PRO A 35 7.75 -2.03 4.92
CA PRO A 35 7.41 -3.44 5.14
C PRO A 35 5.99 -3.71 5.67
N PHE A 36 5.42 -2.77 6.43
CA PHE A 36 4.15 -2.93 7.13
C PHE A 36 2.98 -2.18 6.48
N VAL A 37 3.24 -1.26 5.55
CA VAL A 37 2.18 -0.63 4.76
C VAL A 37 1.88 -1.46 3.51
N PHE A 38 0.84 -2.30 3.58
CA PHE A 38 0.41 -3.21 2.50
C PHE A 38 1.50 -4.15 1.95
N GLY A 39 2.60 -4.31 2.70
CA GLY A 39 3.76 -5.11 2.33
C GLY A 39 3.67 -6.58 2.75
N ARG A 40 2.70 -6.97 3.60
CA ARG A 40 2.62 -8.29 4.25
C ARG A 40 3.78 -8.61 5.21
N GLY A 41 4.49 -7.58 5.70
CA GLY A 41 5.58 -7.80 6.65
C GLY A 41 5.10 -8.48 7.95
N GLY A 42 3.89 -8.18 8.43
CA GLY A 42 3.33 -8.83 9.62
C GLY A 42 3.27 -10.35 9.51
N GLU A 43 2.69 -10.87 8.41
CA GLU A 43 2.60 -12.31 8.13
C GLU A 43 3.99 -12.98 8.08
N GLU A 44 4.98 -12.30 7.46
CA GLU A 44 6.36 -12.78 7.38
C GLU A 44 6.98 -12.91 8.79
N LEU A 45 6.74 -11.95 9.69
CA LEU A 45 7.30 -11.95 11.04
C LEU A 45 6.60 -12.94 11.98
N GLU A 46 5.28 -13.10 11.88
CA GLU A 46 4.53 -14.12 12.61
C GLU A 46 5.10 -15.52 12.30
N PHE A 47 5.35 -15.78 11.02
CA PHE A 47 5.96 -17.03 10.59
C PHE A 47 7.37 -17.22 11.16
N LEU A 48 8.24 -16.20 11.10
CA LEU A 48 9.60 -16.29 11.65
C LEU A 48 9.58 -16.50 13.18
N ARG A 49 8.70 -15.79 13.89
CA ARG A 49 8.51 -15.94 15.34
C ARG A 49 8.06 -17.35 15.70
N ALA A 50 7.09 -17.91 14.99
CA ALA A 50 6.61 -19.27 15.21
C ALA A 50 7.69 -20.34 15.01
N HIS A 51 8.75 -20.03 14.23
CA HIS A 51 9.88 -20.90 14.00
C HIS A 51 11.12 -20.55 14.84
N GLY A 52 11.00 -19.65 15.82
CA GLY A 52 12.10 -19.26 16.70
C GLY A 52 13.25 -18.55 15.98
N ILE A 53 12.97 -17.86 14.87
CA ILE A 53 13.97 -17.09 14.12
C ILE A 53 13.88 -15.62 14.56
N GLY A 54 14.99 -15.11 15.11
CA GLY A 54 15.11 -13.69 15.45
C GLY A 54 15.11 -12.79 14.22
N PHE A 55 14.52 -11.61 14.33
CA PHE A 55 14.41 -10.65 13.23
C PHE A 55 14.48 -9.21 13.73
N GLN A 56 14.73 -8.28 12.79
CA GLN A 56 14.63 -6.84 12.99
C GLN A 56 13.87 -6.25 11.80
N VAL A 57 13.12 -5.18 12.05
CA VAL A 57 12.42 -4.41 11.01
C VAL A 57 13.11 -3.07 10.85
N ILE A 58 13.42 -2.71 9.60
CA ILE A 58 13.90 -1.38 9.23
C ILE A 58 12.76 -0.71 8.45
N PRO A 59 12.20 0.42 8.94
CA PRO A 59 11.10 1.09 8.25
C PRO A 59 11.57 1.70 6.93
N GLY A 60 10.63 1.89 6.01
CA GLY A 60 10.88 2.50 4.71
C GLY A 60 9.93 3.68 4.44
N ILE A 61 10.20 4.42 3.37
CA ILE A 61 9.27 5.46 2.90
C ILE A 61 8.17 4.80 2.07
N THR A 62 6.94 4.82 2.58
CA THR A 62 5.79 4.26 1.85
C THR A 62 5.42 5.08 0.61
N ALA A 63 4.80 4.44 -0.38
CA ALA A 63 4.56 5.03 -1.70
C ALA A 63 3.72 6.31 -1.65
N ALA A 64 2.69 6.38 -0.78
CA ALA A 64 1.86 7.59 -0.66
C ALA A 64 2.70 8.82 -0.33
N ILE A 65 3.65 8.70 0.61
CA ILE A 65 4.51 9.81 1.04
C ILE A 65 5.48 10.18 -0.09
N ALA A 66 6.14 9.18 -0.70
CA ALA A 66 7.09 9.41 -1.79
C ALA A 66 6.41 10.06 -3.01
N CYS A 67 5.30 9.50 -3.49
CA CYS A 67 4.55 10.04 -4.62
C CYS A 67 4.06 11.46 -4.35
N ALA A 68 3.47 11.70 -3.18
CA ALA A 68 2.98 13.01 -2.78
C ALA A 68 4.07 14.09 -2.81
N ALA A 69 5.20 13.81 -2.16
CA ALA A 69 6.32 14.76 -2.11
C ALA A 69 6.87 15.08 -3.50
N TYR A 70 7.10 14.07 -4.34
CA TYR A 70 7.66 14.26 -5.68
C TYR A 70 6.66 14.77 -6.72
N ALA A 71 5.36 14.68 -6.45
CA ALA A 71 4.32 15.27 -7.29
C ALA A 71 3.91 16.70 -6.85
N GLY A 72 4.45 17.19 -5.73
CA GLY A 72 4.05 18.50 -5.17
C GLY A 72 2.66 18.50 -4.55
N ILE A 73 2.14 17.35 -4.12
CA ILE A 73 0.80 17.18 -3.57
C ILE A 73 0.93 16.89 -2.06
N PRO A 74 0.83 17.89 -1.17
CA PRO A 74 0.89 17.63 0.27
C PRO A 74 -0.30 16.78 0.73
N LEU A 75 -0.02 15.68 1.45
CA LEU A 75 -1.07 14.77 1.92
C LEU A 75 -1.94 15.36 3.04
N THR A 76 -1.48 16.41 3.70
CA THR A 76 -2.25 17.16 4.69
C THR A 76 -2.03 18.63 4.46
N HIS A 77 -3.08 19.42 4.69
CA HIS A 77 -3.02 20.87 4.67
C HIS A 77 -4.12 21.38 5.57
N ARG A 78 -3.83 22.40 6.37
CA ARG A 78 -4.70 22.94 7.43
C ARG A 78 -6.15 23.17 6.96
N ASP A 79 -6.25 23.72 5.76
CA ASP A 79 -7.52 24.13 5.15
C ASP A 79 -8.17 23.02 4.31
N HIS A 80 -7.43 21.96 3.95
CA HIS A 80 -7.90 20.94 3.01
C HIS A 80 -8.05 19.53 3.60
N ALA A 81 -7.12 19.09 4.43
CA ALA A 81 -7.12 17.74 4.97
C ALA A 81 -6.44 17.67 6.34
N GLN A 82 -7.20 17.25 7.35
CA GLN A 82 -6.71 16.99 8.71
C GLN A 82 -6.42 15.50 8.95
N SER A 83 -6.76 14.65 7.99
CA SER A 83 -6.53 13.22 8.04
C SER A 83 -6.06 12.67 6.70
N LEU A 84 -5.30 11.59 6.77
CA LEU A 84 -4.82 10.80 5.65
C LEU A 84 -5.28 9.36 5.85
N ARG A 85 -5.90 8.77 4.82
CA ARG A 85 -6.24 7.35 4.80
C ARG A 85 -5.45 6.62 3.73
N LEU A 86 -4.70 5.61 4.14
CA LEU A 86 -4.04 4.67 3.24
C LEU A 86 -4.96 3.47 3.04
N ILE A 87 -5.30 3.16 1.80
CA ILE A 87 -6.33 2.16 1.47
C ILE A 87 -5.76 1.20 0.44
N THR A 88 -6.05 -0.10 0.55
CA THR A 88 -5.73 -1.09 -0.49
C THR A 88 -6.96 -1.42 -1.31
N ALA A 89 -6.80 -1.46 -2.63
CA ALA A 89 -7.83 -1.83 -3.60
C ALA A 89 -7.39 -3.02 -4.46
N HIS A 90 -6.61 -3.94 -3.88
CA HIS A 90 -5.95 -5.04 -4.59
C HIS A 90 -6.92 -6.07 -5.22
N CYS A 91 -8.16 -6.20 -4.75
CA CYS A 91 -9.17 -7.14 -5.27
C CYS A 91 -10.60 -6.59 -5.14
N LYS A 92 -11.57 -7.14 -5.91
CA LYS A 92 -13.00 -6.82 -5.79
C LYS A 92 -13.51 -6.96 -4.36
N ASP A 93 -13.15 -8.06 -3.68
CA ASP A 93 -13.54 -8.31 -2.28
C ASP A 93 -12.96 -7.27 -1.31
N SER A 94 -11.79 -6.68 -1.63
CA SER A 94 -11.22 -5.60 -0.82
C SER A 94 -12.03 -4.31 -0.92
N LEU A 95 -12.66 -4.05 -2.06
CA LEU A 95 -13.51 -2.87 -2.24
C LEU A 95 -14.87 -3.05 -1.55
N ASP A 96 -15.38 -4.28 -1.41
CA ASP A 96 -16.68 -4.55 -0.80
C ASP A 96 -16.67 -4.45 0.73
N THR A 97 -15.49 -4.48 1.35
CA THR A 97 -15.30 -4.39 2.81
C THR A 97 -14.99 -2.98 3.31
N LEU A 98 -14.82 -2.01 2.41
CA LEU A 98 -14.53 -0.63 2.79
C LEU A 98 -15.77 0.09 3.31
N ASP A 99 -15.58 0.90 4.35
CA ASP A 99 -16.58 1.86 4.80
C ASP A 99 -16.63 3.06 3.84
N TRP A 100 -17.39 2.92 2.77
CA TRP A 100 -17.53 3.94 1.74
C TRP A 100 -18.11 5.23 2.28
N GLN A 101 -19.03 5.18 3.25
CA GLN A 101 -19.62 6.37 3.87
C GLN A 101 -18.53 7.21 4.56
N ALA A 102 -17.65 6.58 5.33
CA ALA A 102 -16.53 7.27 5.94
C ALA A 102 -15.55 7.81 4.90
N LEU A 103 -15.32 7.11 3.78
CA LEU A 103 -14.44 7.56 2.70
C LEU A 103 -15.04 8.72 1.88
N GLY A 104 -16.37 8.81 1.80
CA GLY A 104 -17.08 9.88 1.10
C GLY A 104 -16.96 11.25 1.79
N GLN A 105 -16.73 11.28 3.11
CA GLN A 105 -16.61 12.51 3.88
C GLN A 105 -15.49 13.43 3.35
N GLU A 106 -15.69 14.75 3.46
CA GLU A 106 -14.69 15.75 3.05
C GLU A 106 -13.55 15.90 4.07
N ARG A 107 -12.65 16.86 3.83
CA ARG A 107 -11.52 17.23 4.71
C ARG A 107 -10.53 16.10 5.04
N GLN A 108 -10.38 15.16 4.11
CA GLN A 108 -9.43 14.05 4.19
C GLN A 108 -8.77 13.77 2.84
N THR A 109 -7.51 13.33 2.89
CA THR A 109 -6.78 12.82 1.73
C THR A 109 -6.89 11.30 1.71
N LEU A 110 -7.33 10.75 0.57
CA LEU A 110 -7.41 9.31 0.35
C LEU A 110 -6.26 8.89 -0.56
N ALA A 111 -5.42 7.95 -0.09
CA ALA A 111 -4.33 7.37 -0.86
C ALA A 111 -4.61 5.88 -1.12
N PHE A 112 -5.09 5.58 -2.33
CA PHE A 112 -5.38 4.22 -2.77
C PHE A 112 -4.14 3.53 -3.35
N TYR A 113 -3.82 2.36 -2.81
CA TYR A 113 -2.77 1.46 -3.28
C TYR A 113 -3.39 0.35 -4.11
N MET A 114 -2.69 -0.06 -5.17
CA MET A 114 -3.09 -1.19 -6.01
C MET A 114 -4.50 -1.01 -6.63
N GLY A 115 -4.97 0.24 -6.77
CA GLY A 115 -6.35 0.55 -7.17
C GLY A 115 -6.58 0.86 -8.64
N VAL A 116 -5.53 0.90 -9.47
CA VAL A 116 -5.65 1.28 -10.90
C VAL A 116 -6.62 0.37 -11.65
N ALA A 117 -6.59 -0.94 -11.40
CA ALA A 117 -7.50 -1.89 -12.02
C ALA A 117 -8.97 -1.77 -11.56
N GLY A 118 -9.21 -1.08 -10.44
CA GLY A 118 -10.53 -0.89 -9.84
C GLY A 118 -11.00 0.57 -9.82
N LEU A 119 -10.38 1.44 -10.63
CA LEU A 119 -10.58 2.89 -10.55
C LEU A 119 -12.04 3.29 -10.76
N ASP A 120 -12.72 2.72 -11.77
CA ASP A 120 -14.13 2.99 -12.05
C ASP A 120 -15.03 2.65 -10.86
N GLY A 121 -14.76 1.51 -10.20
CA GLY A 121 -15.51 1.07 -9.02
C GLY A 121 -15.26 1.97 -7.81
N ILE A 122 -14.03 2.41 -7.60
CA ILE A 122 -13.67 3.37 -6.55
C ILE A 122 -14.39 4.69 -6.78
N GLN A 123 -14.36 5.22 -8.00
CA GLN A 123 -15.02 6.47 -8.37
C GLN A 123 -16.53 6.38 -8.09
N GLN A 124 -17.20 5.36 -8.63
CA GLN A 124 -18.64 5.20 -8.47
C GLN A 124 -19.05 5.13 -6.99
N ARG A 125 -18.32 4.37 -6.17
CA ARG A 125 -18.64 4.22 -4.75
C ARG A 125 -18.37 5.47 -3.94
N LEU A 126 -17.30 6.22 -4.24
CA LEU A 126 -17.06 7.51 -3.60
C LEU A 126 -18.17 8.52 -3.91
N LEU A 127 -18.61 8.60 -5.17
CA LEU A 127 -19.71 9.47 -5.57
C LEU A 127 -21.02 9.08 -4.88
N GLN A 128 -21.34 7.78 -4.84
CA GLN A 128 -22.51 7.25 -4.13
C GLN A 128 -22.46 7.52 -2.62
N ALA A 129 -21.26 7.54 -2.04
CA ALA A 129 -21.03 7.88 -0.64
C ALA A 129 -21.02 9.39 -0.36
N GLY A 130 -21.37 10.23 -1.35
CA GLY A 130 -21.51 11.67 -1.17
C GLY A 130 -20.22 12.48 -1.37
N ARG A 131 -19.15 11.87 -1.89
CA ARG A 131 -17.95 12.63 -2.28
C ARG A 131 -18.30 13.56 -3.44
N ALA A 132 -17.91 14.84 -3.34
CA ALA A 132 -18.18 15.81 -4.38
C ALA A 132 -17.56 15.39 -5.73
N PRO A 133 -18.29 15.46 -6.86
CA PRO A 133 -17.77 15.10 -8.19
C PRO A 133 -16.65 16.03 -8.68
N THR A 134 -16.51 17.20 -8.05
CA THR A 134 -15.46 18.18 -8.30
C THR A 134 -14.21 17.95 -7.44
N THR A 135 -14.18 16.90 -6.59
CA THR A 135 -13.01 16.59 -5.77
C THR A 135 -11.77 16.37 -6.66
N PRO A 136 -10.68 17.12 -6.47
CA PRO A 136 -9.44 16.90 -7.20
C PRO A 136 -8.85 15.52 -6.90
N PHE A 137 -8.31 14.86 -7.92
CA PHE A 137 -7.54 13.62 -7.77
C PHE A 137 -6.33 13.62 -8.71
N ALA A 138 -5.35 12.77 -8.42
CA ALA A 138 -4.16 12.57 -9.25
C ALA A 138 -3.80 11.08 -9.26
N LEU A 139 -3.17 10.62 -10.34
CA LEU A 139 -2.62 9.28 -10.47
C LEU A 139 -1.11 9.37 -10.62
N VAL A 140 -0.36 8.95 -9.61
CA VAL A 140 1.10 8.97 -9.67
C VAL A 140 1.62 7.58 -10.03
N GLU A 141 2.19 7.45 -11.22
CA GLU A 141 2.89 6.24 -11.66
C GLU A 141 4.40 6.40 -11.44
N ASN A 142 5.08 5.33 -11.00
CA ASN A 142 6.54 5.30 -10.80
C ASN A 142 7.04 6.46 -9.93
N GLY A 143 6.30 6.82 -8.88
CA GLY A 143 6.68 7.88 -7.95
C GLY A 143 8.11 7.74 -7.44
N SER A 144 8.81 8.87 -7.32
CA SER A 144 10.23 9.01 -6.96
C SER A 144 11.24 8.34 -7.90
N ARG A 145 10.81 7.80 -9.05
CA ARG A 145 11.70 7.24 -10.08
C ARG A 145 11.88 8.23 -11.23
N PRO A 146 12.95 8.12 -12.04
CA PRO A 146 13.16 9.02 -13.17
C PRO A 146 12.03 9.02 -14.21
N GLN A 147 11.25 7.93 -14.30
CA GLN A 147 10.09 7.78 -15.19
C GLN A 147 8.75 8.11 -14.50
N GLN A 148 8.77 8.90 -13.42
CA GLN A 148 7.54 9.33 -12.74
C GLN A 148 6.58 10.02 -13.73
N ARG A 149 5.29 9.69 -13.63
CA ARG A 149 4.20 10.36 -14.34
C ARG A 149 3.09 10.73 -13.36
N VAL A 150 2.53 11.93 -13.51
CA VAL A 150 1.42 12.46 -12.73
C VAL A 150 0.31 12.84 -13.70
#